data_AF-A0A1J5LA53-F1
#
_entry.id   AF-A0A1J5LA53-F1
#
_cell.length_a   1.000
_cell.length_b   1.000
_cell.length_c   1.000
_cell.angle_alpha   90.00
_cell.angle_beta   90.00
_cell.angle_gamma   90.00
#
_symmetry.space_group_name_H-M   'P 1'
#
loop_
_entity.id
_entity.type
_entity.pdbx_description
1 polymer ?
#
loop_
_entity_poly.entity_id
_entity_poly.type
_entity_poly.pdbx_seq_one_letter_code
_entity_poly.pdbx_strand_id
1 'polypeptide(L)' 'MFSSEGTCDWCKKPSVLTQLKYIDGKSHHSCEDCYELASLDVRQFNIAEQRHIEQQSVHC' A
#
# COMPACT_ATOMS: atom_id res chain seq x y z
N MET A 1 -4.25 -8.20 -10.14
CA MET A 1 -4.01 -8.06 -11.59
C MET A 1 -3.12 -6.85 -11.81
N PHE A 2 -2.06 -7.00 -12.60
CA PHE A 2 -1.17 -5.91 -13.01
C PHE A 2 -1.66 -5.40 -14.36
N SER A 3 -2.01 -4.12 -14.45
CA SER A 3 -2.73 -3.59 -15.62
C SER A 3 -2.31 -2.17 -16.03
N SER A 4 -1.49 -1.48 -15.25
CA SER A 4 -0.99 -0.15 -15.59
C SER A 4 0.52 -0.18 -15.82
N GLU A 5 1.00 0.33 -16.95
CA GLU A 5 2.43 0.52 -17.15
C GLU A 5 2.91 1.76 -16.40
N GLY A 6 4.05 1.64 -15.71
CA GLY A 6 4.61 2.75 -14.94
C GLY A 6 5.92 2.36 -14.25
N THR A 7 6.36 3.19 -13.32
CA THR A 7 7.53 2.89 -12.47
C THR A 7 7.06 2.32 -11.13
N CYS A 8 7.59 1.16 -10.75
CA CYS A 8 7.26 0.55 -9.46
C CYS A 8 7.79 1.40 -8.30
N ASP A 9 6.94 1.63 -7.30
CA ASP A 9 7.30 2.43 -6.12
C ASP A 9 8.33 1.77 -5.21
N TRP A 10 8.52 0.45 -5.28
CA TRP A 10 9.48 -0.30 -4.46
C TRP A 10 10.84 -0.43 -5.14
N CYS A 11 10.91 -1.07 -6.31
CA CYS A 11 12.18 -1.31 -7.00
C CYS A 11 12.63 -0.15 -7.90
N LYS A 12 11.79 0.86 -8.11
CA LYS A 12 12.03 2.03 -8.98
C LYS A 12 12.33 1.67 -10.45
N LYS A 13 11.92 0.48 -10.89
CA LYS A 13 12.04 0.02 -12.29
C LYS A 13 10.71 0.18 -13.04
N PRO A 14 10.76 0.44 -14.36
CA PRO A 14 9.57 0.37 -15.21
C PRO A 14 9.02 -1.05 -15.26
N SER A 15 7.70 -1.21 -15.13
CA SER A 15 7.01 -2.50 -15.19
C SER A 15 5.50 -2.30 -15.41
N VAL A 16 4.78 -3.38 -15.64
CA VAL A 16 3.33 -3.44 -15.40
C VAL A 16 3.09 -3.50 -13.90
N LEU A 17 2.16 -2.69 -13.42
CA LEU A 17 1.93 -2.41 -12.02
C LEU A 17 0.49 -2.74 -11.60
N THR A 18 0.32 -2.93 -10.30
CA THR A 18 -0.96 -3.03 -9.62
C THR A 18 -1.04 -2.01 -8.50
N GLN A 19 -2.25 -1.51 -8.25
CA GLN A 19 -2.50 -0.47 -7.25
C GLN A 19 -2.67 -1.10 -5.86
N LEU A 20 -1.97 -0.53 -4.88
CA LEU A 20 -2.11 -0.84 -3.46
C LEU A 20 -2.67 0.39 -2.75
N LYS A 21 -3.76 0.20 -1.99
CA LYS A 21 -4.50 1.29 -1.34
C LYS A 21 -4.23 1.32 0.16
N TYR A 22 -3.86 2.50 0.64
CA TYR A 22 -3.68 2.80 2.05
C TYR A 22 -4.99 3.29 2.66
N ILE A 23 -5.17 3.09 3.96
CA ILE A 23 -6.37 3.50 4.70
C ILE A 23 -6.52 5.02 4.78
N ASP A 24 -5.42 5.76 4.64
CA ASP A 24 -5.39 7.23 4.57
C ASP A 24 -5.83 7.79 3.21
N GLY A 25 -6.20 6.91 2.26
CA GLY A 25 -6.64 7.27 0.91
C GLY A 25 -5.51 7.41 -0.11
N LYS A 26 -4.25 7.28 0.30
CA LYS A 26 -3.12 7.25 -0.65
C LYS A 26 -3.07 5.92 -1.40
N SER A 27 -2.36 5.92 -2.53
CA SER A 27 -2.17 4.71 -3.34
C SER A 27 -0.76 4.67 -3.91
N HIS A 28 -0.11 3.51 -3.80
CA HIS A 28 1.16 3.22 -4.47
C HIS A 28 0.97 2.09 -5.47
N HIS A 29 1.96 1.92 -6.35
CA HIS A 29 1.93 0.95 -7.43
C HIS A 29 3.14 0.02 -7.35
N SER A 30 2.87 -1.29 -7.32
CA SER A 30 3.90 -2.33 -7.25
C SER A 30 3.94 -3.16 -8.53
N CYS A 31 5.12 -3.60 -8.94
CA CYS A 31 5.28 -4.64 -9.95
C CYS A 31 5.06 -6.03 -9.33
N GLU A 32 4.96 -7.06 -10.16
CA GLU A 32 4.75 -8.45 -9.73
C GLU A 32 5.81 -8.93 -8.75
N ASP A 33 7.10 -8.70 -9.06
CA ASP A 33 8.22 -9.11 -8.20
C ASP A 33 8.20 -8.46 -6.81
N CYS A 34 7.66 -7.24 -6.70
CA CYS A 34 7.60 -6.51 -5.42
C CYS A 34 6.27 -6.70 -4.70
N TYR A 35 5.28 -7.35 -5.32
CA TYR A 35 3.91 -7.33 -4.87
C TYR A 35 3.71 -7.94 -3.48
N GLU A 36 4.39 -9.04 -3.18
CA GLU A 36 4.28 -9.70 -1.87
C GLU A 36 4.76 -8.78 -0.75
N LEU A 37 5.96 -8.22 -0.90
CA LEU A 37 6.53 -7.28 0.07
C LEU A 37 5.68 -6.01 0.18
N ALA A 38 5.28 -5.44 -0.95
CA ALA A 38 4.49 -4.22 -1.02
C ALA A 38 3.11 -4.38 -0.37
N SER A 39 2.46 -5.54 -0.58
CA SER A 39 1.17 -5.87 0.04
C SER A 39 1.29 -6.01 1.56
N LEU A 40 2.37 -6.61 2.05
CA LEU A 40 2.64 -6.73 3.49
C LEU A 40 2.91 -5.38 4.14
N ASP A 41 3.67 -4.51 3.48
CA ASP A 41 3.97 -3.15 3.94
C ASP A 41 2.68 -2.31 4.08
N VAL A 42 1.87 -2.25 3.02
CA VAL A 42 0.58 -1.52 3.02
C VAL A 42 -0.38 -2.08 4.08
N ARG A 43 -0.43 -3.41 4.24
CA ARG A 43 -1.28 -4.04 5.26
C ARG A 43 -0.85 -3.66 6.67
N GLN A 44 0.45 -3.64 6.95
CA GLN A 44 0.98 -3.27 8.26
C GLN A 44 0.66 -1.81 8.59
N PHE A 45 0.87 -0.91 7.62
CA PHE A 45 0.47 0.49 7.76
C PHE A 45 -1.03 0.62 8.08
N ASN A 46 -1.89 -0.03 7.31
CA ASN A 46 -3.34 0.04 7.52
C ASN A 46 -3.77 -0.47 8.91
N ILE A 47 -3.12 -1.53 9.41
CA ILE A 47 -3.38 -2.04 10.77
C ILE A 47 -2.93 -1.03 11.83
N ALA A 48 -1.76 -0.40 11.66
CA ALA A 48 -1.26 0.59 12.60
C ALA A 48 -2.18 1.82 12.65
N GLU A 49 -2.52 2.39 11.50
CA GLU A 49 -3.43 3.54 11.41
C GLU A 49 -4.82 3.24 11.96
N GLN A 50 -5.37 2.06 11.67
CA GLN A 50 -6.66 1.64 12.23
C GLN A 50 -6.62 1.61 13.77
N ARG A 51 -5.55 1.09 14.38
CA ARG A 51 -5.37 1.11 15.84
C ARG A 51 -5.23 2.53 16.38
N HIS A 52 -4.56 3.43 15.66
CA HIS A 52 -4.46 4.83 16.05
C HIS A 52 -5.82 5.53 16.05
N ILE A 53 -6.64 5.29 15.02
CA ILE A 53 -8.01 5.81 14.94
C ILE A 53 -8.87 5.27 16.08
N GLU A 54 -8.80 3.97 16.35
CA GLU A 54 -9.54 3.33 17.45
C GLU A 54 -9.15 3.92 18.81
N GLN A 55 -7.87 4.09 19.09
CA GLN A 55 -7.39 4.70 20.34
C GLN A 55 -7.86 6.15 20.52
N GLN A 56 -7.92 6.94 19.44
CA GLN A 56 -8.43 8.31 19.49
C GLN A 56 -9.96 8.36 19.67
N SER A 57 -10.69 7.40 19.09
CA SER A 57 -12.15 7.35 19.20
C SER A 57 -12.66 7.01 20.60
N VAL A 58 -11.86 6.35 21.44
CA VAL A 58 -12.22 5.96 22.82
C VAL A 58 -12.01 7.11 23.83
N HIS A 59 -11.37 8.21 23.41
CA HIS A 59 -11.07 9.35 24.29
C HIS A 59 -12.01 10.55 24.12
N CYS A 60 -13.16 10.37 23.47
CA CYS A 60 -14.22 11.38 23.36
C CYS A 60 -15.44 11.03 24.21
#